data_AF-A0A929JA48-F1
#
_entry.id   AF-A0A929JA48-F1
#
_cell.length_a   1.000
_cell.length_b   1.000
_cell.length_c   1.000
_cell.angle_alpha   90.00
_cell.angle_beta   90.00
_cell.angle_gamma   90.00
#
_symmetry.space_group_name_H-M   'P 1'
#
loop_
_entity.id
_entity.type
_entity.pdbx_description
1 polymer ?
#
loop_
_entity_poly.entity_id
_entity_poly.type
_entity_poly.pdbx_seq_one_letter_code
_entity_poly.pdbx_strand_id
1 'polypeptide(L)'
;IYNHFASKEDLVCSLSCRCLNNLIDVFKRAYSYEGTTRERYSAIGIGYSLYHQLRPMDSKSIQRAKNAAMREKVSAEKLAEMESLEQSITDITRDIVQQAIDCGDLDKKYQEHINTIVFGCWSMHYGGLMLGQSDIPLQKLGFSPVVKMLWDNTNAYLDGYQWLPLSTETDTDKLIETISSALFDDEIKMLKIA
;
A
#
# COMPACT_ATOMS: atom_id res chain seq x y z
N ILE A 1 -4.81 16.44 27.32
CA ILE A 1 -3.80 15.97 26.35
C ILE A 1 -2.61 15.33 27.07
N TYR A 2 -1.90 16.03 27.97
CA TYR A 2 -0.80 15.45 28.78
C TYR A 2 -1.22 14.34 29.79
N ASN A 3 -2.50 14.21 30.12
CA ASN A 3 -2.99 13.08 30.94
C ASN A 3 -3.19 11.78 30.16
N HIS A 4 -3.09 11.79 28.82
CA HIS A 4 -3.26 10.62 27.96
C HIS A 4 -2.02 10.26 27.13
N PHE A 5 -1.02 11.16 27.06
CA PHE A 5 0.20 10.97 26.28
C PHE A 5 1.41 11.48 27.06
N ALA A 6 2.47 10.69 27.12
CA ALA A 6 3.69 11.05 27.85
C ALA A 6 4.45 12.22 27.20
N SER A 7 4.29 12.42 25.89
CA SER A 7 4.97 13.47 25.13
C SER A 7 4.15 13.90 23.89
N LYS A 8 4.58 14.98 23.23
CA LYS A 8 4.03 15.38 21.93
C LYS A 8 4.34 14.32 20.86
N GLU A 9 5.48 13.67 21.00
CA GLU A 9 5.96 12.58 20.16
C GLU A 9 5.07 11.35 20.28
N ASP A 10 4.65 10.98 21.50
CA ASP A 10 3.69 9.90 21.73
C ASP A 10 2.32 10.20 21.14
N LEU A 11 1.88 11.46 21.17
CA LEU A 11 0.64 11.88 20.50
C LEU A 11 0.75 11.71 18.97
N VAL A 12 1.86 12.12 18.37
CA VAL A 12 2.10 11.96 16.92
C VAL A 12 2.20 10.47 16.56
N CYS A 13 2.91 9.67 17.35
CA CYS A 13 3.01 8.23 17.15
C CYS A 13 1.65 7.55 17.25
N SER A 14 0.83 7.90 18.25
CA SER A 14 -0.52 7.35 18.41
C SER A 14 -1.44 7.71 17.24
N LEU A 15 -1.33 8.95 16.74
CA LEU A 15 -2.04 9.35 15.52
C LEU A 15 -1.59 8.50 14.32
N SER A 16 -0.29 8.27 14.16
CA SER A 16 0.24 7.43 13.09
C SER A 16 -0.17 5.97 13.22
N CYS A 17 -0.24 5.41 14.44
CA CYS A 17 -0.76 4.06 14.68
C CYS A 17 -2.23 3.95 14.25
N ARG A 18 -3.06 4.96 14.54
CA ARG A 18 -4.43 5.02 14.03
C ARG A 18 -4.48 5.05 12.49
N CYS A 19 -3.62 5.86 11.86
CA CYS A 19 -3.53 5.91 10.40
C CYS A 19 -3.07 4.58 9.79
N LEU A 20 -2.12 3.89 10.43
CA LEU A 20 -1.67 2.56 10.01
C LEU A 20 -2.79 1.53 10.14
N ASN A 21 -3.59 1.56 11.21
CA ASN A 21 -4.77 0.68 11.34
C ASN A 21 -5.77 0.89 10.20
N ASN A 22 -6.13 2.13 9.89
CA ASN A 22 -7.01 2.43 8.76
C ASN A 22 -6.44 1.90 7.44
N LEU A 23 -5.12 2.02 7.25
CA LEU A 23 -4.46 1.51 6.06
C LEU A 23 -4.43 -0.03 6.03
N ILE A 24 -4.23 -0.69 7.16
CA ILE A 24 -4.31 -2.15 7.30
C ILE A 24 -5.70 -2.65 6.90
N ASP A 25 -6.77 -1.94 7.25
CA ASP A 25 -8.13 -2.32 6.87
C ASP A 25 -8.35 -2.27 5.35
N VAL A 26 -7.74 -1.28 4.67
CA VAL A 26 -7.72 -1.22 3.20
C VAL A 26 -6.98 -2.43 2.62
N PHE A 27 -5.84 -2.83 3.21
CA PHE A 27 -5.05 -3.96 2.74
C PHE A 27 -5.77 -5.30 3.00
N LYS A 28 -6.49 -5.43 4.12
CA LYS A 28 -7.30 -6.61 4.43
C LYS A 28 -8.47 -6.80 3.46
N ARG A 29 -9.09 -5.71 2.98
CA ARG A 29 -10.11 -5.76 1.92
C ARG A 29 -9.53 -6.33 0.62
N ALA A 30 -8.37 -5.84 0.21
CA ALA A 30 -7.65 -6.36 -0.96
C ALA A 30 -7.23 -7.83 -0.78
N TYR A 31 -6.73 -8.21 0.39
CA TYR A 31 -6.36 -9.58 0.74
C TYR A 31 -7.53 -10.57 0.67
N SER A 32 -8.74 -10.11 1.04
CA SER A 32 -9.94 -10.94 1.11
C SER A 32 -10.76 -10.93 -0.19
N TYR A 33 -10.30 -10.22 -1.23
CA TYR A 33 -10.99 -10.16 -2.51
C TYR A 33 -11.04 -11.53 -3.18
N GLU A 34 -12.22 -11.92 -3.70
CA GLU A 34 -12.44 -13.21 -4.39
C GLU A 34 -11.86 -13.19 -5.81
N GLY A 35 -10.54 -13.06 -5.90
CA GLY A 35 -9.79 -13.00 -7.15
C GLY A 35 -8.50 -13.81 -7.08
N THR A 36 -7.73 -13.78 -8.18
CA THR A 36 -6.42 -14.45 -8.23
C THR A 36 -5.44 -13.85 -7.22
N THR A 37 -4.35 -14.56 -6.91
CA THR A 37 -3.30 -14.02 -6.02
C THR A 37 -2.72 -12.72 -6.58
N ARG A 38 -2.57 -12.63 -7.90
CA ARG A 38 -2.14 -11.43 -8.61
C ARG A 38 -3.12 -10.27 -8.51
N GLU A 39 -4.42 -10.55 -8.62
CA GLU A 39 -5.48 -9.53 -8.48
C GLU A 39 -5.50 -8.96 -7.06
N ARG A 40 -5.48 -9.84 -6.05
CA ARG A 40 -5.39 -9.43 -4.63
C ARG A 40 -4.14 -8.60 -4.36
N TYR A 41 -3.00 -9.00 -4.91
CA TYR A 41 -1.75 -8.26 -4.75
C TYR A 41 -1.81 -6.88 -5.41
N SER A 42 -2.33 -6.79 -6.63
CA SER A 42 -2.51 -5.53 -7.35
C SER A 42 -3.55 -4.61 -6.68
N ALA A 43 -4.59 -5.18 -6.07
CA ALA A 43 -5.62 -4.45 -5.33
C ALA A 43 -5.05 -3.69 -4.12
N ILE A 44 -3.97 -4.19 -3.50
CA ILE A 44 -3.24 -3.48 -2.44
C ILE A 44 -2.70 -2.14 -2.97
N GLY A 45 -2.12 -2.13 -4.17
CA GLY A 45 -1.60 -0.91 -4.82
C GLY A 45 -2.68 0.12 -5.11
N ILE A 46 -3.85 -0.32 -5.58
CA ILE A 46 -5.03 0.53 -5.79
C ILE A 46 -5.47 1.15 -4.47
N GLY A 47 -5.72 0.32 -3.44
CA GLY A 47 -6.18 0.77 -2.14
C GLY A 47 -5.18 1.73 -1.47
N TYR A 48 -3.90 1.42 -1.55
CA TYR A 48 -2.83 2.29 -1.02
C TYR A 48 -2.83 3.68 -1.67
N SER A 49 -3.02 3.71 -2.99
CA SER A 49 -3.06 4.96 -3.75
C SER A 49 -4.31 5.79 -3.43
N LEU A 50 -5.49 5.15 -3.35
CA LEU A 50 -6.74 5.80 -2.97
C LEU A 50 -6.67 6.37 -1.54
N TYR A 51 -6.11 5.61 -0.60
CA TYR A 51 -5.91 6.06 0.77
C TYR A 51 -5.07 7.35 0.83
N HIS A 52 -3.98 7.42 0.06
CA HIS A 52 -3.12 8.60 0.01
C HIS A 52 -3.79 9.83 -0.61
N GLN A 53 -4.72 9.62 -1.55
CA GLN A 53 -5.47 10.73 -2.16
C GLN A 53 -6.57 11.25 -1.24
N LEU A 54 -7.33 10.35 -0.60
CA LEU A 54 -8.42 10.74 0.29
C LEU A 54 -7.95 11.26 1.66
N ARG A 55 -6.80 10.77 2.13
CA ARG A 55 -6.28 11.06 3.47
C ARG A 55 -4.83 11.57 3.42
N PRO A 56 -4.54 12.68 2.71
CA PRO A 56 -3.18 13.19 2.56
C PRO A 56 -2.53 13.59 3.90
N MET A 57 -3.34 13.97 4.91
CA MET A 57 -2.85 14.27 6.26
C MET A 57 -2.45 13.02 7.03
N ASP A 58 -3.08 11.87 6.76
CA ASP A 58 -2.75 10.61 7.41
C ASP A 58 -1.40 10.11 6.88
N SER A 59 -1.18 10.17 5.57
CA SER A 59 0.12 9.87 4.93
C SER A 59 1.25 10.71 5.51
N LYS A 60 1.04 12.03 5.65
CA LYS A 60 2.02 12.95 6.27
C LYS A 60 2.30 12.58 7.73
N SER A 61 1.30 12.12 8.47
CA SER A 61 1.46 11.68 9.86
C SER A 61 2.31 10.41 9.95
N ILE A 62 2.01 9.41 9.12
CA ILE A 62 2.80 8.17 9.01
C ILE A 62 4.26 8.51 8.66
N GLN A 63 4.49 9.38 7.68
CA GLN A 63 5.85 9.78 7.27
C GLN A 63 6.61 10.50 8.40
N ARG A 64 5.95 11.37 9.16
CA ARG A 64 6.58 12.05 10.30
C ARG A 64 7.00 11.08 11.39
N ALA A 65 6.19 10.06 11.68
CA ALA A 65 6.52 9.05 12.68
C ALA A 65 7.73 8.19 12.28
N LYS A 66 8.04 8.09 10.99
CA LYS A 66 9.23 7.39 10.47
C LYS A 66 10.54 8.19 10.63
N ASN A 67 10.49 9.46 11.02
CA ASN A 67 11.70 10.26 11.26
C ASN A 67 12.46 9.73 12.48
N ALA A 68 13.76 9.44 12.32
CA ALA A 68 14.60 8.88 13.39
C ALA A 68 14.60 9.76 14.66
N ALA A 69 14.68 11.08 14.51
CA ALA A 69 14.64 12.01 15.65
C ALA A 69 13.28 12.03 16.37
N MET A 70 12.21 11.57 15.70
CA MET A 70 10.93 11.33 16.34
C MET A 70 10.91 9.99 17.06
N ARG A 71 11.34 8.91 16.40
CA ARG A 71 11.35 7.56 17.00
C ARG A 71 12.17 7.50 18.29
N GLU A 72 13.30 8.21 18.37
CA GLU A 72 14.14 8.28 19.59
C GLU A 72 13.44 8.86 20.83
N LYS A 73 12.35 9.61 20.64
CA LYS A 73 11.62 10.33 21.70
C LYS A 73 10.25 9.73 22.02
N VAL A 74 9.85 8.69 21.28
CA VAL A 74 8.60 7.96 21.50
C VAL A 74 8.83 6.92 22.60
N SER A 75 7.83 6.72 23.46
CA SER A 75 7.88 5.68 24.48
C SER A 75 8.02 4.27 23.89
N ALA A 76 8.69 3.37 24.60
CA ALA A 76 8.91 2.00 24.13
C ALA A 76 7.61 1.24 23.83
N GLU A 77 6.55 1.48 24.62
CA GLU A 77 5.22 0.90 24.37
C GLU A 77 4.66 1.33 23.02
N LYS A 78 4.75 2.63 22.69
CA LYS A 78 4.25 3.17 21.43
C LYS A 78 5.10 2.77 20.23
N LEU A 79 6.41 2.62 20.42
CA LEU A 79 7.29 2.05 19.39
C LEU A 79 6.90 0.60 19.08
N ALA A 80 6.67 -0.23 20.11
CA ALA A 80 6.26 -1.62 19.93
C ALA A 80 4.88 -1.74 19.23
N GLU A 81 3.93 -0.86 19.57
CA GLU A 81 2.64 -0.78 18.87
C GLU A 81 2.83 -0.46 17.39
N MET A 82 3.63 0.56 17.07
CA MET A 82 3.90 0.96 15.69
C MET A 82 4.61 -0.15 14.90
N GLU A 83 5.61 -0.81 15.49
CA GLU A 83 6.33 -1.94 14.90
C GLU A 83 5.40 -3.12 14.61
N SER A 84 4.47 -3.43 15.52
CA SER A 84 3.47 -4.48 15.32
C SER A 84 2.53 -4.18 14.13
N LEU A 85 2.14 -2.92 13.96
CA LEU A 85 1.32 -2.48 12.84
C LEU A 85 2.10 -2.50 11.52
N GLU A 86 3.35 -2.04 11.50
CA GLU A 86 4.22 -2.14 10.34
C GLU A 86 4.46 -3.60 9.92
N GLN A 87 4.66 -4.50 10.90
CA GLN A 87 4.79 -5.93 10.67
C GLN A 87 3.52 -6.50 10.03
N SER A 88 2.34 -6.15 10.57
CA SER A 88 1.03 -6.59 10.05
C SER A 88 0.83 -6.22 8.57
N ILE A 89 1.24 -5.02 8.15
CA ILE A 89 1.18 -4.60 6.75
C ILE A 89 2.05 -5.51 5.88
N THR A 90 3.28 -5.76 6.30
CA THR A 90 4.20 -6.62 5.53
C THR A 90 3.72 -8.07 5.47
N ASP A 91 3.11 -8.60 6.53
CA ASP A 91 2.64 -9.97 6.58
C ASP A 91 1.48 -10.22 5.60
N ILE A 92 0.54 -9.27 5.47
CA ILE A 92 -0.52 -9.34 4.46
C ILE A 92 0.07 -9.52 3.05
N THR A 93 1.06 -8.70 2.70
CA THR A 93 1.67 -8.77 1.36
C THR A 93 2.51 -10.03 1.15
N ARG A 94 3.26 -10.47 2.16
CA ARG A 94 4.06 -11.70 2.10
C ARG A 94 3.19 -12.93 1.94
N ASP A 95 2.08 -12.97 2.65
CA ASP A 95 1.16 -14.11 2.63
C ASP A 95 0.52 -14.29 1.25
N ILE A 96 0.18 -13.21 0.54
CA ILE A 96 -0.33 -13.31 -0.85
C ILE A 96 0.75 -13.87 -1.79
N VAL A 97 2.01 -13.46 -1.64
CA VAL A 97 3.11 -14.01 -2.45
C VAL A 97 3.32 -15.49 -2.15
N GLN A 98 3.26 -15.89 -0.87
CA GLN A 98 3.34 -17.29 -0.49
C GLN A 98 2.17 -18.10 -1.09
N GLN A 99 0.94 -17.59 -1.02
CA GLN A 99 -0.23 -18.23 -1.63
C GLN A 99 -0.06 -18.38 -3.15
N ALA A 100 0.55 -17.41 -3.83
CA ALA A 100 0.85 -17.51 -5.26
C ALA A 100 1.80 -18.65 -5.57
N ILE A 101 2.82 -18.85 -4.73
CA ILE A 101 3.76 -19.98 -4.87
C ILE A 101 3.04 -21.30 -4.61
N ASP A 102 2.21 -21.35 -3.57
CA ASP A 102 1.50 -22.55 -3.16
C ASP A 102 0.48 -23.02 -4.20
N CYS A 103 -0.24 -22.09 -4.83
CA CYS A 103 -1.23 -22.39 -5.87
C CYS A 103 -0.63 -22.49 -7.28
N GLY A 104 0.65 -22.16 -7.47
CA GLY A 104 1.35 -22.26 -8.75
C GLY A 104 1.20 -21.05 -9.67
N ASP A 105 0.58 -19.96 -9.19
CA ASP A 105 0.56 -18.67 -9.90
C ASP A 105 1.97 -18.06 -9.97
N LEU A 106 2.85 -18.40 -9.02
CA LEU A 106 4.25 -17.98 -8.99
C LEU A 106 5.17 -19.21 -8.86
N ASP A 107 6.27 -19.22 -9.61
CA ASP A 107 7.23 -20.33 -9.62
C ASP A 107 7.91 -20.50 -8.25
N LYS A 108 8.01 -21.76 -7.77
CA LYS A 108 8.64 -22.12 -6.50
C LYS A 108 10.10 -21.66 -6.37
N LYS A 109 10.79 -21.37 -7.46
CA LYS A 109 12.14 -20.76 -7.42
C LYS A 109 12.15 -19.41 -6.67
N TYR A 110 11.01 -18.74 -6.53
CA TYR A 110 10.88 -17.47 -5.81
C TYR A 110 10.63 -17.61 -4.31
N GLN A 111 10.63 -18.81 -3.74
CA GLN A 111 10.41 -19.05 -2.31
C GLN A 111 11.36 -18.22 -1.41
N GLU A 112 12.64 -18.17 -1.77
CA GLU A 112 13.66 -17.39 -1.03
C GLU A 112 13.62 -15.88 -1.37
N HIS A 113 12.72 -15.47 -2.27
CA HIS A 113 12.63 -14.11 -2.80
C HIS A 113 11.34 -13.38 -2.42
N ILE A 114 10.47 -13.97 -1.60
CA ILE A 114 9.21 -13.34 -1.14
C ILE A 114 9.46 -11.93 -0.60
N ASN A 115 10.44 -11.77 0.28
CA ASN A 115 10.78 -10.46 0.85
C ASN A 115 11.28 -9.46 -0.20
N THR A 116 12.02 -9.92 -1.20
CA THR A 116 12.51 -9.09 -2.30
C THR A 116 11.36 -8.61 -3.19
N ILE A 117 10.39 -9.49 -3.47
CA ILE A 117 9.18 -9.17 -4.25
C ILE A 117 8.35 -8.10 -3.52
N VAL A 118 8.09 -8.33 -2.22
CA VAL A 118 7.36 -7.38 -1.38
C VAL A 118 8.08 -6.04 -1.32
N PHE A 119 9.39 -6.05 -1.06
CA PHE A 119 10.17 -4.81 -0.93
C PHE A 119 10.23 -4.02 -2.25
N GLY A 120 10.37 -4.70 -3.40
CA GLY A 120 10.39 -4.06 -4.70
C GLY A 120 9.08 -3.36 -5.02
N CYS A 121 7.95 -4.06 -4.87
CA CYS A 121 6.62 -3.48 -5.09
C CYS A 121 6.33 -2.34 -4.11
N TRP A 122 6.67 -2.52 -2.83
CA TRP A 122 6.52 -1.50 -1.79
C TRP A 122 7.31 -0.23 -2.12
N SER A 123 8.57 -0.37 -2.51
CA SER A 123 9.46 0.76 -2.83
C SER A 123 8.93 1.57 -4.01
N MET A 124 8.43 0.88 -5.05
CA MET A 124 7.82 1.52 -6.21
C MET A 124 6.59 2.35 -5.84
N HIS A 125 5.64 1.78 -5.09
CA HIS A 125 4.44 2.48 -4.67
C HIS A 125 4.75 3.62 -3.70
N TYR A 126 5.61 3.37 -2.71
CA TYR A 126 6.01 4.37 -1.74
C TYR A 126 6.66 5.58 -2.42
N GLY A 127 7.60 5.34 -3.34
CA GLY A 127 8.24 6.40 -4.12
C GLY A 127 7.26 7.15 -5.02
N GLY A 128 6.40 6.43 -5.75
CA GLY A 128 5.41 7.04 -6.64
C GLY A 128 4.40 7.93 -5.91
N LEU A 129 3.91 7.50 -4.75
CA LEU A 129 2.99 8.31 -3.93
C LEU A 129 3.70 9.47 -3.24
N MET A 130 4.96 9.31 -2.81
CA MET A 130 5.76 10.44 -2.32
C MET A 130 5.95 11.52 -3.39
N LEU A 131 6.23 11.14 -4.63
CA LEU A 131 6.28 12.08 -5.76
C LEU A 131 4.91 12.74 -5.97
N GLY A 132 3.83 11.95 -5.92
CA GLY A 132 2.45 12.43 -6.05
C GLY A 132 2.02 13.46 -5.00
N GLN A 133 2.63 13.43 -3.81
CA GLN A 133 2.35 14.35 -2.71
C GLN A 133 3.34 15.53 -2.61
N SER A 134 4.31 15.61 -3.52
CA SER A 134 5.29 16.69 -3.58
C SER A 134 4.74 17.93 -4.32
N ASP A 135 5.45 19.06 -4.22
CA ASP A 135 5.14 20.28 -4.98
C ASP A 135 5.59 20.21 -6.46
N ILE A 136 6.08 19.04 -6.91
CA ILE A 136 6.46 18.83 -8.30
C ILE A 136 5.18 18.85 -9.16
N PRO A 137 5.13 19.63 -10.25
CA PRO A 137 3.95 19.71 -11.11
C PRO A 137 3.86 18.49 -12.04
N LEU A 138 3.68 17.29 -11.48
CA LEU A 138 3.69 16.01 -12.18
C LEU A 138 2.77 15.99 -13.41
N GLN A 139 1.56 16.55 -13.28
CA GLN A 139 0.63 16.66 -14.40
C GLN A 139 1.20 17.46 -15.58
N LYS A 140 1.89 18.59 -15.31
CA LYS A 140 2.52 19.40 -16.36
C LYS A 140 3.71 18.69 -17.01
N LEU A 141 4.32 17.76 -16.28
CA LEU A 141 5.42 16.93 -16.77
C LEU A 141 4.94 15.66 -17.49
N GLY A 142 3.63 15.45 -17.62
CA GLY A 142 3.05 14.27 -18.28
C GLY A 142 2.85 13.06 -17.37
N PHE A 143 3.08 13.18 -16.05
CA PHE A 143 2.92 12.11 -15.08
C PHE A 143 1.51 12.13 -14.47
N SER A 144 0.49 11.79 -15.27
CA SER A 144 -0.91 11.76 -14.82
C SER A 144 -1.78 10.79 -15.63
N PRO A 145 -2.73 10.05 -15.00
CA PRO A 145 -2.94 9.96 -13.56
C PRO A 145 -1.93 8.99 -12.90
N VAL A 146 -1.34 9.39 -11.76
CA VAL A 146 -0.32 8.61 -11.03
C VAL A 146 -0.80 7.20 -10.68
N VAL A 147 -2.08 7.02 -10.36
CA VAL A 147 -2.68 5.70 -10.06
C VAL A 147 -2.58 4.75 -11.25
N LYS A 148 -2.90 5.24 -12.47
CA LYS A 148 -2.82 4.41 -13.67
C LYS A 148 -1.37 4.04 -13.99
N MET A 149 -0.45 4.99 -13.85
CA MET A 149 0.97 4.72 -14.02
C MET A 149 1.50 3.67 -13.02
N LEU A 150 1.11 3.76 -11.74
CA LEU A 150 1.48 2.76 -10.74
C LEU A 150 0.84 1.40 -11.03
N TRP A 151 -0.40 1.36 -11.51
CA TRP A 151 -1.06 0.14 -11.96
C TRP A 151 -0.32 -0.53 -13.12
N ASP A 152 0.04 0.24 -14.15
CA ASP A 152 0.77 -0.27 -15.32
C ASP A 152 2.16 -0.79 -14.91
N ASN A 153 2.87 -0.04 -14.06
CA ASN A 153 4.15 -0.47 -13.52
C ASN A 153 4.02 -1.72 -12.64
N THR A 154 2.94 -1.85 -11.88
CA THR A 154 2.67 -3.05 -11.07
C THR A 154 2.46 -4.27 -11.96
N ASN A 155 1.70 -4.13 -13.05
CA ASN A 155 1.54 -5.23 -14.01
C ASN A 155 2.86 -5.64 -14.66
N ALA A 156 3.66 -4.67 -15.12
CA ALA A 156 4.98 -4.95 -15.68
C ALA A 156 5.92 -5.60 -14.65
N TYR A 157 5.87 -5.15 -13.40
CA TYR A 157 6.65 -5.72 -12.29
C TYR A 157 6.29 -7.19 -12.07
N LEU A 158 5.00 -7.50 -11.96
CA LEU A 158 4.50 -8.86 -11.71
C LEU A 158 4.73 -9.79 -12.91
N ASP A 159 4.62 -9.27 -14.15
CA ASP A 159 4.99 -10.01 -15.37
C ASP A 159 6.47 -10.35 -15.40
N GLY A 160 7.34 -9.48 -14.86
CA GLY A 160 8.77 -9.75 -14.71
C GLY A 160 9.07 -10.98 -13.85
N TYR A 161 8.20 -11.31 -12.89
CA TYR A 161 8.26 -12.53 -12.09
C TYR A 161 7.49 -13.71 -12.71
N GLN A 162 6.86 -13.52 -13.87
CA GLN A 162 5.95 -14.48 -14.48
C GLN A 162 4.82 -14.89 -13.52
N TRP A 163 4.33 -13.94 -12.73
CA TRP A 163 3.23 -14.18 -11.80
C TRP A 163 1.91 -14.21 -12.58
N LEU A 164 1.29 -15.38 -12.65
CA LEU A 164 0.07 -15.62 -13.42
C LEU A 164 -1.20 -15.06 -12.72
N PRO A 165 -2.25 -14.74 -13.49
CA PRO A 165 -2.26 -14.64 -14.96
C PRO A 165 -1.39 -13.48 -15.46
N LEU A 166 -0.80 -13.59 -16.66
CA LEU A 166 0.01 -12.49 -17.19
C LEU A 166 -0.88 -11.31 -17.59
N SER A 167 -0.33 -10.09 -17.52
CA SER A 167 -1.08 -8.90 -17.94
C SER A 167 -1.48 -8.93 -19.42
N THR A 168 -0.74 -9.66 -20.25
CA THR A 168 -1.03 -9.87 -21.68
C THR A 168 -2.21 -10.80 -21.94
N GLU A 169 -2.64 -11.56 -20.93
CA GLU A 169 -3.74 -12.53 -21.02
C GLU A 169 -5.05 -11.97 -20.46
N THR A 170 -5.01 -10.76 -19.90
CA THR A 170 -6.13 -10.14 -19.18
C THR A 170 -6.36 -8.73 -19.69
N ASP A 171 -7.62 -8.30 -19.74
CA ASP A 171 -7.95 -6.89 -19.96
C ASP A 171 -7.66 -6.10 -18.67
N THR A 172 -6.44 -5.57 -18.56
CA THR A 172 -5.99 -4.89 -17.34
C THR A 172 -6.71 -3.58 -17.08
N ASP A 173 -7.25 -2.92 -18.11
CA ASP A 173 -8.05 -1.70 -17.97
C ASP A 173 -9.42 -2.02 -17.37
N LYS A 174 -10.07 -3.08 -17.86
CA LYS A 174 -11.31 -3.57 -17.26
C LYS A 174 -11.07 -4.13 -15.86
N LEU A 175 -9.92 -4.75 -15.62
CA LEU A 175 -9.60 -5.34 -14.33
C LEU A 175 -9.46 -4.28 -13.23
N ILE A 176 -8.74 -3.18 -13.49
CA ILE A 176 -8.64 -2.10 -12.50
C ILE A 176 -10.01 -1.51 -12.19
N GLU A 177 -10.88 -1.32 -13.19
CA GLU A 177 -12.26 -0.84 -12.97
C GLU A 177 -13.08 -1.82 -12.13
N THR A 178 -12.97 -3.11 -12.41
CA THR A 178 -13.69 -4.18 -11.70
C THR A 178 -13.28 -4.25 -10.24
N ILE A 179 -11.97 -4.33 -9.97
CA ILE A 179 -11.43 -4.37 -8.60
C ILE A 179 -11.79 -3.09 -7.85
N SER A 180 -11.62 -1.94 -8.51
CA SER A 180 -11.91 -0.63 -7.92
C SER A 180 -13.38 -0.49 -7.53
N SER A 181 -14.31 -0.96 -8.37
CA SER A 181 -15.75 -0.92 -8.09
C SER A 181 -16.16 -1.96 -7.04
N ALA A 182 -15.55 -3.14 -7.05
CA ALA A 182 -15.88 -4.18 -6.08
C ALA A 182 -15.39 -3.83 -4.66
N LEU A 183 -14.20 -3.24 -4.56
CA LEU A 183 -13.57 -2.99 -3.27
C LEU A 183 -13.72 -1.57 -2.79
N PHE A 184 -13.69 -0.54 -3.65
CA PHE A 184 -13.43 0.85 -3.27
C PHE A 184 -14.43 1.88 -3.87
N ASP A 185 -15.65 1.45 -4.20
CA ASP A 185 -16.65 2.31 -4.85
C ASP A 185 -16.98 3.58 -4.04
N ASP A 186 -17.08 3.46 -2.71
CA ASP A 186 -17.33 4.60 -1.83
C ASP A 186 -16.16 5.59 -1.84
N GLU A 187 -14.93 5.11 -1.76
CA GLU A 187 -13.72 5.95 -1.85
C GLU A 187 -13.64 6.69 -3.20
N ILE A 188 -13.98 6.01 -4.29
CA ILE A 188 -13.97 6.59 -5.64
C ILE A 188 -15.04 7.67 -5.77
N LYS A 189 -16.24 7.45 -5.21
CA LYS A 189 -17.30 8.47 -5.17
C LYS A 189 -16.86 9.69 -4.38
N MET A 190 -16.20 9.51 -3.24
CA MET A 190 -15.66 10.63 -2.45
C MET A 190 -14.65 11.46 -3.24
N LEU A 191 -13.77 10.83 -4.03
CA LEU A 191 -12.80 11.55 -4.88
C LEU A 191 -13.45 12.31 -6.04
N LYS A 192 -14.57 11.83 -6.59
CA LYS A 192 -15.29 12.53 -7.67
C LYS A 192 -16.07 13.76 -7.18
N ILE A 193 -16.35 13.83 -5.87
CA ILE A 193 -17.07 14.95 -5.23
C ILE A 193 -16.08 16.02 -4.71
N ALA A 194 -14.82 15.65 -4.49
CA ALA A 194 -13.73 16.52 -4.00
C ALA A 194 -13.12 17.37 -5.12
#